data_AF-A0AA51UK32-F1
#
_entry.id   AF-A0AA51UK32-F1
#
_cell.length_a   1.000
_cell.length_b   1.000
_cell.length_c   1.000
_cell.angle_alpha   90.00
_cell.angle_beta   90.00
_cell.angle_gamma   90.00
#
_symmetry.space_group_name_H-M   'P 1'
#
loop_
_entity.id
_entity.type
_entity.pdbx_description
1 polymer ?
#
loop_
_entity_poly.entity_id
_entity_poly.type
_entity_poly.pdbx_seq_one_letter_code
_entity_poly.pdbx_strand_id
1 'polypeptide(L)'
;MSYVYAAVIGILIGIFIFGLKTGVGCGFSTVKKKDVLILASGYFLIPIILGSLVEMVDQSYLEGVADLGMTLHVFIALFLIAAGVYTQKKWNCGHDVSKKTFLVISVPCPVCLTALFVSCMILASTLEMSGWKVGIIVGLVFFISVISSTFIFRKMKRTPEDLGTTMMFLGLFYLLGAMIVPAYIKAKKLSMEFSTGGDFDIVPLLVLSIFIIGGYALNSIRGQ
;
A
#
# COMPACT_ATOMS: atom_id res chain seq x y z
N MET A 1 10.43 -6.94 24.21
CA MET A 1 11.52 -6.45 23.32
C MET A 1 11.29 -6.89 21.87
N SER A 2 11.23 -8.19 21.54
CA SER A 2 11.16 -8.66 20.14
C SER A 2 9.91 -8.21 19.35
N TYR A 3 8.75 -8.10 19.98
CA TYR A 3 7.50 -7.69 19.32
C TYR A 3 7.47 -6.21 18.92
N VAL A 4 8.08 -5.33 19.73
CA VAL A 4 8.18 -3.89 19.45
C VAL A 4 9.00 -3.66 18.20
N TYR A 5 10.20 -4.24 18.13
CA TYR A 5 11.05 -4.11 16.94
C TYR A 5 10.40 -4.69 15.69
N ALA A 6 9.70 -5.82 15.81
CA ALA A 6 8.95 -6.41 14.69
C ALA A 6 7.85 -5.46 14.17
N ALA A 7 7.10 -4.81 15.07
CA ALA A 7 6.08 -3.83 14.70
C ALA A 7 6.70 -2.60 14.02
N VAL A 8 7.77 -2.04 14.58
CA VAL A 8 8.48 -0.89 14.01
C VAL A 8 9.03 -1.21 12.63
N ILE A 9 9.71 -2.35 12.46
CA ILE A 9 10.24 -2.79 11.18
C ILE A 9 9.11 -3.01 10.16
N GLY A 10 8.01 -3.64 10.58
CA GLY A 10 6.84 -3.85 9.72
C GLY A 10 6.23 -2.54 9.21
N ILE A 11 6.11 -1.54 10.09
CA ILE A 11 5.65 -0.20 9.74
C ILE A 11 6.61 0.45 8.73
N LEU A 12 7.92 0.42 9.00
CA LEU A 12 8.92 1.00 8.09
C LEU A 12 8.92 0.31 6.71
N ILE A 13 8.77 -1.01 6.67
CA ILE A 13 8.65 -1.77 5.42
C ILE A 13 7.37 -1.37 4.67
N GLY A 14 6.24 -1.22 5.36
CA GLY A 14 5.00 -0.74 4.75
C GLY A 14 5.16 0.64 4.10
N ILE A 15 5.76 1.58 4.83
CA ILE A 15 6.09 2.93 4.33
C ILE A 15 7.01 2.85 3.10
N PHE A 16 8.00 1.96 3.15
CA PHE A 16 8.92 1.74 2.04
C PHE A 16 8.18 1.25 0.79
N ILE A 17 7.25 0.29 0.92
CA ILE A 17 6.41 -0.22 -0.18
C ILE A 17 5.50 0.88 -0.74
N PHE A 18 4.98 1.77 0.11
CA PHE A 18 4.19 2.91 -0.37
C PHE A 18 5.04 3.89 -1.20
N GLY A 19 6.26 4.20 -0.75
CA GLY A 19 7.21 5.03 -1.51
C GLY A 19 7.61 4.40 -2.84
N LEU A 20 7.72 3.06 -2.90
CA LEU A 20 8.02 2.33 -4.13
C LEU A 20 6.97 2.57 -5.21
N LYS A 21 5.67 2.57 -4.88
CA LYS A 21 4.60 2.86 -5.85
C LYS A 21 4.79 4.23 -6.50
N THR A 22 5.02 5.26 -5.68
CA THR A 22 5.21 6.63 -6.16
C THR A 22 6.47 6.73 -7.04
N GLY A 23 7.57 6.10 -6.63
CA GLY A 23 8.81 6.15 -7.39
C GLY A 23 8.81 5.29 -8.66
N VAL A 24 8.02 4.22 -8.72
CA VAL A 24 7.71 3.50 -9.97
C VAL A 24 7.04 4.44 -10.97
N GLY A 25 6.01 5.19 -10.54
CA GLY A 25 5.33 6.18 -11.38
C GLY A 25 6.27 7.27 -11.89
N CYS A 26 7.15 7.79 -11.03
CA CYS A 26 8.16 8.79 -11.41
C CYS A 26 9.31 8.23 -12.26
N GLY A 27 9.66 6.96 -12.08
CA GLY A 27 10.77 6.30 -12.76
C GLY A 27 10.47 5.94 -14.22
N PHE A 28 9.22 5.56 -14.51
CA PHE A 28 8.75 5.22 -15.86
C PHE A 28 8.22 6.41 -16.67
N SER A 29 8.22 7.60 -16.08
CA SER A 29 7.76 8.82 -16.75
C SER A 29 8.90 9.73 -17.16
N THR A 30 8.68 10.50 -18.23
CA THR A 30 9.67 11.44 -18.79
C THR A 30 9.78 12.75 -17.99
N VAL A 31 9.50 12.70 -16.68
CA VAL A 31 9.53 13.86 -15.77
C VAL A 31 10.95 14.31 -15.44
N LYS A 32 11.11 15.60 -15.20
CA LYS A 32 12.41 16.18 -14.84
C LYS A 32 12.75 15.76 -13.41
N LYS A 33 14.06 15.64 -13.12
CA LYS A 33 14.55 15.36 -11.76
C LYS A 33 14.04 16.38 -10.73
N LYS A 34 13.79 17.63 -11.15
CA LYS A 34 13.21 18.69 -10.32
C LYS A 34 11.79 18.35 -9.84
N ASP A 35 10.94 17.84 -10.73
CA ASP A 35 9.55 17.52 -10.40
C ASP A 35 9.48 16.33 -9.42
N VAL A 36 10.36 15.34 -9.61
CA VAL A 36 10.52 14.21 -8.67
C VAL A 36 10.96 14.70 -7.29
N LEU A 37 11.90 15.64 -7.23
CA LEU A 37 12.38 16.20 -5.96
C LEU A 37 11.27 17.00 -5.25
N ILE A 38 10.49 17.79 -5.98
CA ILE A 38 9.35 18.54 -5.44
C ILE A 38 8.32 17.57 -4.86
N LEU A 39 7.99 16.52 -5.62
CA LEU A 39 7.04 15.51 -5.18
C LEU A 39 7.55 14.76 -3.93
N ALA A 40 8.79 14.30 -3.93
CA ALA A 40 9.41 13.63 -2.79
C ALA A 40 9.45 14.54 -1.55
N SER A 41 9.75 15.83 -1.72
CA SER A 41 9.74 16.82 -0.64
C SER A 41 8.32 17.04 -0.07
N GLY A 42 7.31 17.11 -0.94
CA GLY A 42 5.91 17.15 -0.51
C GLY A 42 5.54 15.91 0.32
N TYR A 43 6.01 14.74 -0.11
CA TYR A 43 5.83 13.50 0.64
C TYR A 43 6.61 13.41 1.94
N PHE A 44 7.72 14.12 2.08
CA PHE A 44 8.47 14.23 3.33
C PHE A 44 7.72 15.11 4.35
N LEU A 45 7.10 16.20 3.89
CA LEU A 45 6.36 17.14 4.74
C LEU A 45 5.06 16.55 5.28
N ILE A 46 4.36 15.74 4.49
CA ILE A 46 3.06 15.17 4.87
C ILE A 46 3.15 14.40 6.22
N PRO A 47 4.06 13.42 6.41
CA PRO A 47 4.21 12.71 7.69
C PRO A 47 4.63 13.59 8.86
N ILE A 48 5.35 14.69 8.62
CA ILE A 48 5.73 15.64 9.68
C ILE A 48 4.50 16.39 10.19
N ILE A 49 3.68 16.88 9.27
CA ILE A 49 2.42 17.55 9.60
C ILE A 49 1.50 16.56 10.32
N LEU A 50 1.27 15.40 9.71
CA LEU A 50 0.44 14.33 10.27
C LEU A 50 0.92 13.90 11.66
N GLY A 51 2.23 13.67 11.83
CA GLY A 51 2.85 13.31 13.10
C GLY A 51 2.68 14.38 14.18
N SER A 52 2.67 15.66 13.80
CA SER A 52 2.40 16.76 14.74
C SER A 52 0.92 16.82 15.15
N LEU A 53 0.01 16.43 14.27
CA LEU A 53 -1.43 16.39 14.53
C LEU A 53 -1.88 15.15 15.33
N VAL A 54 -1.03 14.13 15.47
CA VAL A 54 -1.33 12.89 16.21
C VAL A 54 -1.80 13.18 17.64
N GLU A 55 -1.24 14.18 18.30
CA GLU A 55 -1.55 14.52 19.70
C GLU A 55 -2.92 15.21 19.86
N MET A 56 -3.57 15.61 18.76
CA MET A 56 -4.84 16.37 18.77
C MET A 56 -6.05 15.61 18.25
N VAL A 57 -5.87 14.41 17.69
CA VAL A 57 -6.93 13.69 16.97
C VAL A 57 -7.41 12.46 17.75
N ASP A 58 -8.70 12.43 18.04
CA ASP A 58 -9.36 11.27 18.65
C ASP A 58 -9.49 10.09 17.68
N GLN A 59 -9.30 8.88 18.21
CA GLN A 59 -9.32 7.62 17.47
C GLN A 59 -10.67 7.35 16.76
N SER A 60 -11.76 7.94 17.25
CA SER A 60 -13.12 7.84 16.69
C SER A 60 -13.22 8.38 15.26
N TYR A 61 -12.44 9.42 14.91
CA TYR A 61 -12.44 9.97 13.55
C TYR A 61 -11.69 9.06 12.56
N LEU A 62 -10.82 8.17 13.05
CA LEU A 62 -10.03 7.29 12.19
C LEU A 62 -10.85 6.15 11.61
N GLU A 63 -11.84 5.64 12.35
CA GLU A 63 -12.73 4.59 11.83
C GLU A 63 -13.60 5.12 10.68
N GLY A 64 -14.17 6.32 10.82
CA GLY A 64 -14.95 6.96 9.74
C GLY A 64 -14.11 7.28 8.51
N VAL A 65 -12.86 7.74 8.70
CA VAL A 65 -11.92 7.98 7.60
C VAL A 65 -11.47 6.67 6.95
N ALA A 66 -11.31 5.59 7.71
CA ALA A 66 -10.94 4.28 7.18
C ALA A 66 -12.05 3.69 6.29
N ASP A 67 -13.31 3.83 6.68
CA ASP A 67 -14.46 3.33 5.91
C ASP A 67 -14.65 4.10 4.59
N LEU A 68 -14.57 5.43 4.65
CA LEU A 68 -14.49 6.28 3.45
C LEU A 68 -13.27 5.93 2.59
N GLY A 69 -12.15 5.63 3.24
CA GLY A 69 -10.91 5.20 2.60
C GLY A 69 -11.11 3.97 1.73
N MET A 70 -11.80 2.94 2.24
CA MET A 70 -12.05 1.70 1.48
C MET A 70 -12.86 1.96 0.20
N THR A 71 -13.88 2.80 0.27
CA THR A 71 -14.66 3.20 -0.90
C THR A 71 -13.79 3.95 -1.92
N LEU A 72 -13.02 4.94 -1.46
CA LEU A 72 -12.10 5.70 -2.30
C LEU A 72 -10.99 4.81 -2.90
N HIS A 73 -10.58 3.75 -2.22
CA HIS A 73 -9.60 2.79 -2.72
C HIS A 73 -10.10 2.08 -3.99
N VAL A 74 -11.37 1.68 -4.02
CA VAL A 74 -12.01 1.06 -5.19
C VAL A 74 -12.08 2.04 -6.35
N PHE A 75 -12.48 3.29 -6.09
CA PHE A 75 -12.50 4.33 -7.12
C PHE A 75 -11.11 4.57 -7.72
N ILE A 76 -10.08 4.64 -6.88
CA ILE A 76 -8.69 4.82 -7.33
C ILE A 76 -8.21 3.60 -8.11
N ALA A 77 -8.57 2.39 -7.69
CA ALA A 77 -8.25 1.17 -8.41
C ALA A 77 -8.83 1.19 -9.83
N LEU A 78 -10.10 1.54 -9.97
CA LEU A 78 -10.78 1.65 -11.26
C LEU A 78 -10.14 2.75 -12.14
N PHE A 79 -9.82 3.89 -11.54
CA PHE A 79 -9.17 5.00 -12.23
C PHE A 79 -7.76 4.65 -12.70
N LEU A 80 -6.99 3.89 -11.91
CA LEU A 80 -5.67 3.38 -12.31
C LEU A 80 -5.75 2.40 -13.48
N ILE A 81 -6.74 1.50 -13.48
CA ILE A 81 -6.98 0.58 -14.60
C ILE A 81 -7.32 1.39 -15.86
N ALA A 82 -8.27 2.32 -15.77
CA ALA A 82 -8.67 3.18 -16.90
C ALA A 82 -7.50 4.03 -17.43
N ALA A 83 -6.70 4.63 -16.55
CA ALA A 83 -5.51 5.39 -16.90
C ALA A 83 -4.41 4.50 -17.52
N GLY A 84 -4.26 3.25 -17.06
CA GLY A 84 -3.36 2.27 -17.64
C GLY A 84 -3.74 1.90 -19.07
N VAL A 85 -5.01 1.54 -19.29
CA VAL A 85 -5.57 1.27 -20.64
C VAL A 85 -5.38 2.47 -21.56
N TYR A 86 -5.72 3.67 -21.07
CA TYR A 86 -5.58 4.90 -21.85
C TYR A 86 -4.12 5.18 -22.22
N THR A 87 -3.19 4.98 -21.29
CA THR A 87 -1.75 5.17 -21.52
C THR A 87 -1.25 4.24 -22.62
N GLN A 88 -1.56 2.94 -22.54
CA GLN A 88 -1.16 1.96 -23.56
C GLN A 88 -1.79 2.27 -24.92
N LYS A 89 -3.09 2.54 -24.97
CA LYS A 89 -3.80 2.85 -26.22
C LYS A 89 -3.23 4.09 -26.91
N LYS A 90 -2.94 5.14 -26.14
CA LYS A 90 -2.45 6.41 -26.70
C LYS A 90 -0.97 6.34 -27.10
N TRP A 91 -0.16 5.56 -26.38
CA TRP A 91 1.20 5.23 -26.77
C TRP A 91 1.25 4.48 -28.10
N ASN A 92 0.35 3.51 -28.32
CA ASN A 92 0.24 2.78 -29.58
C ASN A 92 -0.18 3.68 -30.77
N CYS A 93 -0.82 4.82 -30.50
CA CYS A 93 -1.11 5.87 -31.48
C CYS A 93 0.02 6.91 -31.63
N GLY A 94 1.23 6.62 -31.15
CA GLY A 94 2.41 7.46 -31.30
C GLY A 94 2.47 8.72 -30.41
N HIS A 95 1.58 8.85 -29.42
CA HIS A 95 1.52 10.02 -28.55
C HIS A 95 1.99 9.68 -27.12
N ASP A 96 3.07 10.33 -26.66
CA ASP A 96 3.54 10.20 -25.28
C ASP A 96 2.65 10.99 -24.31
N VAL A 97 1.77 10.28 -23.60
CA VAL A 97 0.93 10.81 -22.51
C VAL A 97 1.46 10.51 -21.11
N SER A 98 2.66 9.92 -21.01
CA SER A 98 3.28 9.52 -19.74
C SER A 98 3.38 10.67 -18.73
N LYS A 99 3.59 11.90 -19.21
CA LYS A 99 3.61 13.11 -18.35
C LYS A 99 2.27 13.49 -17.72
N LYS A 100 1.14 13.03 -18.26
CA LYS A 100 -0.18 13.29 -17.64
C LYS A 100 -0.59 12.14 -16.73
N THR A 101 -0.30 10.91 -17.14
CA THR A 101 -0.71 9.72 -16.41
C THR A 101 0.21 9.39 -15.23
N PHE A 102 1.48 9.85 -15.22
CA PHE A 102 2.32 9.68 -14.02
C PHE A 102 1.71 10.39 -12.79
N LEU A 103 1.09 11.55 -12.97
CA LEU A 103 0.54 12.30 -11.85
C LEU A 103 -0.60 11.53 -11.18
N VAL A 104 -1.36 10.77 -11.97
CA VAL A 104 -2.45 9.91 -11.47
C VAL A 104 -1.96 8.80 -10.55
N ILE A 105 -0.84 8.16 -10.89
CA ILE A 105 -0.25 7.09 -10.05
C ILE A 105 0.56 7.64 -8.88
N SER A 106 1.13 8.83 -9.05
CA SER A 106 1.99 9.50 -8.08
C SER A 106 1.24 10.40 -7.10
N VAL A 107 -0.08 10.55 -7.19
CA VAL A 107 -0.90 11.28 -6.19
C VAL A 107 -1.19 10.35 -4.99
N PRO A 108 -1.04 10.84 -3.74
CA PRO A 108 -1.31 10.02 -2.57
C PRO A 108 -2.76 9.58 -2.57
N CYS A 109 -2.98 8.28 -2.37
CA CYS A 109 -4.31 7.79 -2.08
C CYS A 109 -4.72 8.22 -0.66
N PRO A 110 -5.98 8.62 -0.42
CA PRO A 110 -6.43 9.02 0.92
C PRO A 110 -6.21 7.89 1.93
N VAL A 111 -6.35 6.63 1.52
CA VAL A 111 -6.04 5.44 2.34
C VAL A 111 -4.58 5.41 2.76
N CYS A 112 -3.66 5.75 1.86
CA CYS A 112 -2.23 5.77 2.10
C CYS A 112 -1.89 6.82 3.17
N LEU A 113 -2.56 7.98 3.12
CA LEU A 113 -2.44 9.04 4.13
C LEU A 113 -2.97 8.58 5.48
N THR A 114 -4.13 7.93 5.52
CA THR A 114 -4.68 7.35 6.77
C THR A 114 -3.76 6.28 7.34
N ALA A 115 -3.24 5.38 6.51
CA ALA A 115 -2.30 4.35 6.93
C ALA A 115 -0.99 4.94 7.46
N LEU A 116 -0.49 6.02 6.84
CA LEU A 116 0.67 6.77 7.34
C LEU A 116 0.36 7.44 8.68
N PHE A 117 -0.82 8.05 8.84
CA PHE A 117 -1.23 8.66 10.10
C PHE A 117 -1.30 7.63 11.23
N VAL A 118 -2.00 6.51 11.01
CA VAL A 118 -2.09 5.40 11.97
C VAL A 118 -0.70 4.82 12.29
N SER A 119 0.16 4.68 11.27
CA SER A 119 1.54 4.24 11.46
C SER A 119 2.33 5.20 12.35
N CYS A 120 2.19 6.52 12.15
CA CYS A 120 2.81 7.53 13.01
C CYS A 120 2.26 7.46 14.44
N MET A 121 0.94 7.28 14.63
CA MET A 121 0.35 7.13 15.96
C MET A 121 0.92 5.93 16.71
N ILE A 122 0.88 4.74 16.09
CA ILE A 122 1.38 3.50 16.69
C ILE A 122 2.88 3.63 17.00
N LEU A 123 3.64 4.26 16.10
CA LEU A 123 5.08 4.41 16.28
C LEU A 123 5.42 5.44 17.39
N ALA A 124 4.63 6.51 17.52
CA ALA A 124 4.76 7.48 18.62
C ALA A 124 4.43 6.86 19.98
N SER A 125 3.35 6.07 20.07
CA SER A 125 2.99 5.38 21.30
C SER A 125 4.00 4.29 21.67
N THR A 126 4.60 3.63 20.67
CA THR A 126 5.56 2.54 20.89
C THR A 126 6.94 3.03 21.31
N LEU A 127 7.38 4.18 20.79
CA LEU A 127 8.70 4.75 21.08
C LEU A 127 8.68 5.78 22.22
N GLU A 128 7.50 6.12 22.75
CA GLU A 128 7.30 7.22 23.73
C GLU A 128 7.96 8.53 23.27
N MET A 129 7.96 8.77 21.95
CA MET A 129 8.55 9.94 21.31
C MET A 129 7.46 10.91 20.88
N SER A 130 7.76 12.21 20.98
CA SER A 130 6.93 13.29 20.45
C SER A 130 6.61 13.07 18.96
N GLY A 131 5.34 13.25 18.57
CA GLY A 131 4.84 12.86 17.24
C GLY A 131 5.58 13.50 16.06
N TRP A 132 6.09 14.72 16.21
CA TRP A 132 6.88 15.40 15.17
C TRP A 132 8.20 14.68 14.84
N LYS A 133 8.87 14.07 15.82
CA LYS A 133 10.12 13.31 15.60
C LYS A 133 9.84 12.04 14.81
N VAL A 134 8.74 11.36 15.13
CA VAL A 134 8.28 10.18 14.40
C VAL A 134 7.93 10.54 12.96
N GLY A 135 7.22 11.66 12.76
CA GLY A 135 6.93 12.20 11.44
C GLY A 135 8.18 12.44 10.59
N ILE A 136 9.28 12.95 11.19
CA ILE A 136 10.57 13.12 10.51
C ILE A 136 11.15 11.77 10.08
N ILE A 137 11.16 10.76 10.95
CA ILE A 137 11.70 9.43 10.64
C ILE A 137 10.91 8.80 9.48
N VAL A 138 9.58 8.79 9.58
CA VAL A 138 8.69 8.24 8.56
C VAL A 138 8.84 8.99 7.24
N GLY A 139 8.86 10.32 7.29
CA GLY A 139 9.07 11.18 6.11
C GLY A 139 10.40 10.88 5.43
N LEU A 140 11.48 10.72 6.19
CA LEU A 140 12.82 10.43 5.67
C LEU A 140 12.86 9.06 4.96
N VAL A 141 12.26 8.03 5.56
CA VAL A 141 12.15 6.70 4.93
C VAL A 141 11.35 6.78 3.62
N PHE A 142 10.25 7.52 3.61
CA PHE A 142 9.43 7.70 2.40
C PHE A 142 10.23 8.45 1.32
N PHE A 143 10.92 9.53 1.68
CA PHE A 143 11.75 10.32 0.77
C PHE A 143 12.85 9.47 0.12
N ILE A 144 13.59 8.71 0.93
CA ILE A 144 14.63 7.80 0.44
C ILE A 144 14.02 6.72 -0.47
N SER A 145 12.89 6.14 -0.09
CA SER A 145 12.20 5.14 -0.91
C SER A 145 11.85 5.69 -2.30
N VAL A 146 11.24 6.88 -2.38
CA VAL A 146 10.85 7.50 -3.66
C VAL A 146 12.06 7.78 -4.54
N ILE A 147 13.12 8.39 -3.99
CA ILE A 147 14.33 8.71 -4.78
C ILE A 147 15.03 7.44 -5.26
N SER A 148 15.24 6.48 -4.35
CA SER A 148 15.96 5.25 -4.64
C SER A 148 15.23 4.46 -5.72
N SER A 149 13.93 4.25 -5.55
CA SER A 149 13.11 3.54 -6.53
C SER A 149 13.05 4.28 -7.87
N THR A 150 12.84 5.60 -7.87
CA THR A 150 12.85 6.39 -9.11
C THR A 150 14.17 6.24 -9.86
N PHE A 151 15.31 6.27 -9.17
CA PHE A 151 16.62 6.12 -9.79
C PHE A 151 16.81 4.72 -10.39
N ILE A 152 16.41 3.68 -9.66
CA ILE A 152 16.45 2.28 -10.09
C ILE A 152 15.60 2.06 -11.35
N PHE A 153 14.34 2.49 -11.34
CA PHE A 153 13.43 2.31 -12.48
C PHE A 153 13.84 3.15 -13.69
N ARG A 154 14.40 4.35 -13.48
CA ARG A 154 14.92 5.19 -14.57
C ARG A 154 16.13 4.58 -15.26
N LYS A 155 16.97 3.81 -14.54
CA LYS A 155 18.12 3.10 -15.11
C LYS A 155 17.69 1.96 -16.05
N MET A 156 16.49 1.40 -15.86
CA MET A 156 15.95 0.31 -16.68
C MET A 156 15.46 0.74 -18.07
N LYS A 157 15.53 2.02 -18.46
CA LYS A 157 15.13 2.56 -19.79
C LYS A 157 13.77 2.00 -20.31
N ARG A 158 12.79 1.88 -19.43
CA ARG A 158 11.47 1.31 -19.74
C ARG A 158 10.58 2.29 -20.51
N THR A 159 9.64 1.76 -21.30
CA THR A 159 8.77 2.55 -22.16
C THR A 159 7.46 2.93 -21.45
N PRO A 160 6.68 3.90 -21.96
CA PRO A 160 5.36 4.24 -21.41
C PRO A 160 4.35 3.08 -21.42
N GLU A 161 4.62 2.03 -22.18
CA GLU A 161 3.83 0.79 -22.18
C GLU A 161 4.01 0.01 -20.86
N ASP A 162 5.24 -0.07 -20.34
CA ASP A 162 5.53 -0.66 -19.02
C ASP A 162 4.84 0.11 -17.88
N LEU A 163 4.76 1.44 -18.00
CA LEU A 163 4.01 2.29 -17.07
C LEU A 163 2.53 1.89 -17.05
N GLY A 164 1.91 1.76 -18.23
CA GLY A 164 0.51 1.37 -18.36
C GLY A 164 0.22 -0.02 -17.79
N THR A 165 1.08 -1.00 -18.09
CA THR A 165 1.00 -2.36 -17.52
C THR A 165 1.12 -2.34 -16.00
N THR A 166 2.04 -1.53 -15.47
CA THR A 166 2.23 -1.40 -14.02
C THR A 166 1.03 -0.73 -13.35
N MET A 167 0.43 0.29 -13.98
CA MET A 167 -0.80 0.94 -13.50
C MET A 167 -1.97 -0.03 -13.45
N MET A 168 -2.15 -0.86 -14.50
CA MET A 168 -3.17 -1.92 -14.51
C MET A 168 -2.94 -2.94 -13.40
N PHE A 169 -1.70 -3.42 -13.24
CA PHE A 169 -1.35 -4.40 -12.22
C PHE A 169 -1.62 -3.86 -10.81
N LEU A 170 -1.21 -2.62 -10.53
CA LEU A 170 -1.51 -1.96 -9.25
C LEU A 170 -3.01 -1.76 -9.04
N GLY A 171 -3.76 -1.38 -10.08
CA GLY A 171 -5.21 -1.24 -10.00
C GLY A 171 -5.91 -2.56 -9.69
N LEU A 172 -5.51 -3.66 -10.34
CA LEU A 172 -6.01 -5.00 -10.03
C LEU A 172 -5.66 -5.45 -8.61
N PHE A 173 -4.42 -5.22 -8.18
CA PHE A 173 -3.99 -5.51 -6.83
C PHE A 173 -4.80 -4.73 -5.78
N TYR A 174 -5.13 -3.47 -6.07
CA TYR A 174 -5.95 -2.64 -5.18
C TYR A 174 -7.39 -3.12 -5.12
N LEU A 175 -7.96 -3.53 -6.25
CA LEU A 175 -9.31 -4.09 -6.31
C LEU A 175 -9.38 -5.41 -5.52
N LEU A 176 -8.38 -6.28 -5.71
CA LEU A 176 -8.25 -7.52 -4.95
C LEU A 176 -8.14 -7.23 -3.44
N GLY A 177 -7.28 -6.29 -3.04
CA GLY A 177 -7.13 -5.87 -1.65
C GLY A 177 -8.44 -5.32 -1.05
N ALA A 178 -9.17 -4.50 -1.81
CA ALA A 178 -10.45 -3.95 -1.39
C ALA A 178 -11.53 -5.01 -1.18
N MET A 179 -11.47 -6.15 -1.88
CA MET A 179 -12.38 -7.29 -1.63
C MET A 179 -11.89 -8.20 -0.48
N ILE A 180 -10.59 -8.50 -0.43
CA ILE A 180 -10.02 -9.44 0.55
C ILE A 180 -10.06 -8.87 1.98
N VAL A 181 -9.68 -7.60 2.18
CA VAL A 181 -9.58 -7.00 3.52
C VAL A 181 -10.91 -7.05 4.29
N PRO A 182 -12.06 -6.57 3.76
CA PRO A 182 -13.32 -6.63 4.48
C PRO A 182 -13.83 -8.07 4.65
N ALA A 183 -13.57 -8.96 3.68
CA ALA A 183 -13.90 -10.38 3.81
C ALA A 183 -13.12 -11.05 4.96
N TYR A 184 -11.83 -10.74 5.07
CA TYR A 184 -10.97 -11.22 6.16
C TYR A 184 -11.42 -10.68 7.53
N ILE A 185 -11.74 -9.39 7.63
CA ILE A 185 -12.24 -8.79 8.88
C ILE A 185 -13.57 -9.43 9.29
N LYS A 186 -14.50 -9.65 8.35
CA LYS A 186 -15.77 -10.35 8.63
C LYS A 186 -15.54 -11.79 9.08
N ALA A 187 -14.64 -12.53 8.43
CA ALA A 187 -14.27 -13.87 8.84
C ALA A 187 -13.68 -13.92 10.25
N LYS A 188 -12.82 -12.95 10.61
CA LYS A 188 -12.28 -12.81 11.97
C LYS A 188 -13.33 -12.47 13.02
N LYS A 189 -14.33 -11.66 12.68
CA LYS A 189 -15.44 -11.34 13.60
C LYS A 189 -16.31 -12.57 13.87
N LEU A 190 -16.60 -13.37 12.82
CA LEU A 190 -17.31 -14.64 12.96
C LEU A 190 -16.52 -15.66 13.80
N SER A 191 -15.18 -15.71 13.68
CA SER A 191 -14.35 -16.57 14.54
C SER A 191 -14.27 -16.06 15.99
N MET A 192 -14.33 -14.74 16.23
CA MET A 192 -14.35 -14.17 17.58
C MET A 192 -15.66 -14.42 18.32
N GLU A 193 -16.81 -14.47 17.63
CA GLU A 193 -18.06 -14.94 18.26
C GLU A 193 -17.99 -16.44 18.63
N PHE A 194 -17.23 -17.22 17.85
CA PHE A 194 -16.93 -18.62 18.16
C PHE A 194 -15.94 -18.81 19.33
N SER A 195 -15.25 -17.76 19.78
CA SER A 195 -14.29 -17.80 20.91
C SER A 195 -14.92 -17.66 22.30
N THR A 196 -16.26 -17.76 22.41
CA THR A 196 -16.91 -18.05 23.71
C THR A 196 -17.02 -19.56 24.00
N GLY A 197 -16.18 -20.38 23.36
CA GLY A 197 -15.97 -21.80 23.69
C GLY A 197 -14.48 -22.12 23.69
N GLY A 198 -13.97 -22.60 24.83
CA GLY A 198 -12.55 -22.91 25.03
C GLY A 198 -11.98 -24.00 24.11
N ASP A 199 -10.64 -24.07 24.10
CA ASP A 199 -9.76 -25.17 23.62
C ASP A 199 -9.90 -25.71 22.18
N PHE A 200 -10.72 -25.14 21.30
CA PHE A 200 -10.93 -25.68 19.93
C PHE A 200 -10.22 -24.95 18.78
N ASP A 201 -9.26 -24.04 19.05
CA ASP A 201 -8.57 -23.24 18.02
C ASP A 201 -7.69 -24.08 17.05
N ILE A 202 -7.34 -25.31 17.43
CA ILE A 202 -6.51 -26.24 16.64
C ILE A 202 -7.34 -26.99 15.58
N VAL A 203 -8.63 -27.20 15.81
CA VAL A 203 -9.46 -28.07 14.96
C VAL A 203 -9.72 -27.49 13.56
N PRO A 204 -10.04 -26.19 13.39
CA PRO A 204 -10.23 -25.60 12.06
C PRO A 204 -8.95 -25.67 11.21
N LEU A 205 -7.79 -25.50 11.86
CA LEU A 205 -6.48 -25.49 11.22
C LEU A 205 -6.05 -26.91 10.77
N LEU A 206 -6.48 -27.93 11.54
CA LEU A 206 -6.31 -29.35 11.22
C LEU A 206 -7.21 -29.77 10.04
N VAL A 207 -8.46 -29.31 10.01
CA VAL A 207 -9.39 -29.59 8.90
C VAL A 207 -8.92 -28.95 7.60
N LEU A 208 -8.44 -27.69 7.65
CA LEU A 208 -7.84 -27.02 6.48
C LEU A 208 -6.57 -27.74 6.01
N SER A 209 -5.71 -28.20 6.92
CA SER A 209 -4.52 -28.99 6.55
C SER A 209 -4.88 -30.31 5.88
N ILE A 210 -5.91 -31.02 6.37
CA ILE A 210 -6.40 -32.27 5.78
C ILE A 210 -6.93 -32.03 4.36
N PHE A 211 -7.67 -30.94 4.14
CA PHE A 211 -8.15 -30.59 2.80
C PHE A 211 -7.01 -30.26 1.82
N ILE A 212 -5.99 -29.54 2.29
CA ILE A 212 -4.82 -29.18 1.47
C ILE A 212 -3.99 -30.43 1.14
N ILE A 213 -3.74 -31.30 2.12
CA ILE A 213 -2.99 -32.55 1.94
C ILE A 213 -3.77 -33.54 1.07
N GLY A 214 -5.09 -33.66 1.29
CA GLY A 214 -5.97 -34.50 0.49
C GLY A 214 -6.03 -34.05 -0.96
N GLY A 215 -6.12 -32.74 -1.20
CA GLY A 215 -6.05 -32.16 -2.55
C GLY A 215 -4.70 -32.41 -3.23
N TYR A 216 -3.59 -32.29 -2.48
CA TYR A 216 -2.24 -32.57 -3.00
C TYR A 216 -2.05 -34.07 -3.33
N ALA A 217 -2.52 -34.98 -2.47
CA ALA A 217 -2.44 -36.42 -2.70
C ALA A 217 -3.30 -36.87 -3.89
N LEU A 218 -4.54 -36.37 -4.00
CA LEU A 218 -5.41 -36.66 -5.14
C LEU A 218 -4.83 -36.13 -6.47
N ASN A 219 -4.17 -34.98 -6.44
CA ASN A 219 -3.48 -34.45 -7.62
C ASN A 219 -2.23 -35.26 -7.98
N SER A 220 -1.49 -35.75 -6.98
CA SER A 220 -0.34 -36.65 -7.18
C SER A 220 -0.74 -38.03 -7.70
N ILE A 221 -1.97 -38.50 -7.44
CA ILE A 221 -2.50 -39.78 -7.93
C ILE A 221 -3.14 -39.65 -9.31
N ARG A 222 -3.72 -38.49 -9.67
CA ARG A 222 -4.29 -38.21 -11.01
C ARG A 222 -3.28 -37.67 -12.02
N GLY A 223 -2.02 -37.48 -11.62
CA GLY A 223 -0.90 -37.06 -12.46
C GLY A 223 -0.06 -38.20 -13.05
N GLN A 224 -0.60 -39.42 -13.12
CA GLN A 224 -0.14 -40.48 -14.03
C GLN A 224 -1.09 -40.61 -15.21
#